data_AF-A0A1Q8DKA8-F1
#
_entry.id   AF-A0A1Q8DKA8-F1
#
_cell.length_a   1.000
_cell.length_b   1.000
_cell.length_c   1.000
_cell.angle_alpha   90.00
_cell.angle_beta   90.00
_cell.angle_gamma   90.00
#
_symmetry.space_group_name_H-M   'P 1'
#
loop_
_entity.id
_entity.type
_entity.pdbx_description
1 polymer ?
#
loop_
_entity_poly.entity_id
_entity_poly.type
_entity_poly.pdbx_seq_one_letter_code
_entity_poly.pdbx_strand_id
1 'polypeptide(L)'
;MTKLNPINEPEELLSYKISQSYVDFSEFLRRRTGKRKFVAPAHRFLKFFEECDVQWGKIPSYEIIIHTFDDQFVQRNMPVLGWMVKTHQIRDDDMTEQILISQAAIQEMFVAFGDNPPSILQEYLLFLNKRQEQRKSKPSSVRTVFQPIIGLYYHYGLKDNQTPSQAQIDRYLVKNKGHITAIVSFTHYLNTHHQFSLICKRATKRILDKSTYRVVGDKDRKKFERQFIFLAMLEKPLSDKQKIQWINNGIKYFHRFFIDVKALSDVHIRPCEYYEGLMIVQYGDKLFALPKF
;
A
#
# COMPACT_ATOMS: atom_id res chain seq x y z
N MET A 1 -1.18 -43.07 -34.62
CA MET A 1 -0.28 -41.92 -34.36
C MET A 1 -0.65 -41.32 -33.01
N THR A 2 0.30 -41.43 -32.10
CA THR A 2 0.47 -40.71 -30.82
C THR A 2 -0.71 -40.68 -29.84
N LYS A 3 -0.71 -41.68 -28.95
CA LYS A 3 -1.40 -41.64 -27.66
C LYS A 3 -0.86 -40.46 -26.83
N LEU A 4 -1.75 -39.58 -26.38
CA LEU A 4 -1.46 -38.64 -25.30
C LEU A 4 -1.36 -39.44 -24.00
N ASN A 5 -0.17 -39.46 -23.41
CA ASN A 5 0.08 -39.99 -22.06
C ASN A 5 -0.78 -39.21 -21.05
N PRO A 6 -1.60 -39.88 -20.21
CA PRO A 6 -1.98 -39.31 -18.93
C PRO A 6 -0.74 -39.39 -18.01
N ILE A 7 -0.37 -38.25 -17.45
CA ILE A 7 0.68 -38.15 -16.43
C ILE A 7 0.10 -38.73 -15.14
N ASN A 8 0.24 -40.04 -14.94
CA ASN A 8 0.25 -40.71 -13.63
C ASN A 8 1.67 -40.54 -13.05
N GLU A 9 1.98 -40.41 -11.75
CA GLU A 9 1.29 -40.36 -10.45
C GLU A 9 2.41 -39.99 -9.44
N PRO A 10 2.25 -39.05 -8.49
CA PRO A 10 3.12 -38.96 -7.32
C PRO A 10 2.57 -39.73 -6.10
N GLU A 11 1.46 -40.45 -6.24
CA GLU A 11 0.70 -41.02 -5.11
C GLU A 11 1.26 -42.35 -4.56
N GLU A 12 2.19 -43.03 -5.25
CA GLU A 12 2.69 -44.35 -4.79
C GLU A 12 3.83 -44.30 -3.75
N LEU A 13 4.39 -43.13 -3.41
CA LEU A 13 5.55 -43.00 -2.50
C LEU A 13 5.21 -42.50 -1.09
N LEU A 14 4.00 -41.99 -0.86
CA LEU A 14 3.61 -41.39 0.41
C LEU A 14 2.65 -42.31 1.18
N SER A 15 2.79 -42.39 2.50
CA SER A 15 1.79 -43.02 3.35
C SER A 15 0.42 -42.35 3.16
N TYR A 16 -0.66 -43.12 3.33
CA TYR A 16 -2.04 -42.65 3.11
C TYR A 16 -2.34 -41.30 3.81
N LYS A 17 -1.87 -41.12 5.05
CA LYS A 17 -2.09 -39.89 5.83
C LYS A 17 -1.38 -38.67 5.23
N ILE A 18 -0.15 -38.86 4.74
CA ILE A 18 0.61 -37.79 4.12
C ILE A 18 0.06 -37.47 2.73
N SER A 19 -0.27 -38.50 1.95
CA SER A 19 -0.90 -38.36 0.63
C SER A 19 -2.19 -37.54 0.72
N GLN A 20 -3.08 -37.88 1.67
CA GLN A 20 -4.30 -37.10 1.89
C GLN A 20 -4.01 -35.62 2.25
N SER A 21 -2.99 -35.39 3.07
CA SER A 21 -2.61 -34.02 3.44
C SER A 21 -2.06 -33.22 2.24
N TYR A 22 -1.32 -33.86 1.35
CA TYR A 22 -0.84 -33.26 0.10
C TYR A 22 -1.98 -32.93 -0.86
N VAL A 23 -2.98 -33.82 -0.97
CA VAL A 23 -4.21 -33.58 -1.75
C VAL A 23 -4.97 -32.38 -1.19
N ASP A 24 -5.20 -32.33 0.13
CA ASP A 24 -5.92 -31.23 0.78
C ASP A 24 -5.21 -29.88 0.57
N PHE A 25 -3.88 -29.87 0.68
CA PHE A 25 -3.07 -28.69 0.38
C PHE A 25 -3.16 -28.28 -1.10
N SER A 26 -3.11 -29.25 -2.01
CA SER A 26 -3.23 -29.02 -3.46
C SER A 26 -4.58 -28.39 -3.81
N GLU A 27 -5.67 -28.90 -3.21
CA GLU A 27 -6.99 -28.32 -3.37
C GLU A 27 -7.07 -26.90 -2.80
N PHE A 28 -6.48 -26.67 -1.63
CA PHE A 28 -6.44 -25.35 -1.00
C PHE A 28 -5.75 -24.31 -1.90
N LEU A 29 -4.63 -24.67 -2.53
CA LEU A 29 -3.97 -23.81 -3.52
C LEU A 29 -4.88 -23.56 -4.73
N ARG A 30 -5.50 -24.61 -5.29
CA ARG A 30 -6.40 -24.52 -6.46
C ARG A 30 -7.59 -23.60 -6.22
N ARG A 31 -8.21 -23.66 -5.03
CA ARG A 31 -9.34 -22.79 -4.66
C ARG A 31 -8.94 -21.30 -4.60
N ARG A 32 -7.65 -20.99 -4.42
CA ARG A 32 -7.13 -19.61 -4.32
C ARG A 32 -6.74 -19.01 -5.67
N THR A 33 -6.46 -19.82 -6.67
CA THR A 33 -6.00 -19.40 -8.02
C THR A 33 -6.99 -18.46 -8.71
N GLY A 34 -8.30 -18.58 -8.43
CA GLY A 34 -9.32 -17.66 -8.97
C GLY A 34 -9.30 -16.25 -8.36
N LYS A 35 -8.68 -16.05 -7.19
CA LYS A 35 -8.65 -14.75 -6.47
C LYS A 35 -7.27 -14.10 -6.44
N ARG A 36 -6.19 -14.86 -6.65
CA ARG A 36 -4.81 -14.40 -6.60
C ARG A 36 -4.13 -14.62 -7.95
N LYS A 37 -3.45 -13.60 -8.46
CA LYS A 37 -2.66 -13.68 -9.70
C LYS A 37 -1.38 -14.53 -9.56
N PHE A 38 -1.02 -14.93 -8.34
CA PHE A 38 0.24 -15.58 -7.99
C PHE A 38 -0.05 -16.74 -7.05
N VAL A 39 -0.05 -17.97 -7.57
CA VAL A 39 -0.18 -19.20 -6.77
C VAL A 39 0.81 -20.21 -7.31
N ALA A 40 1.62 -20.78 -6.41
CA ALA A 40 2.55 -21.84 -6.73
C ALA A 40 1.84 -23.12 -7.16
N PRO A 41 2.40 -23.90 -8.09
CA PRO A 41 1.90 -25.25 -8.33
C PRO A 41 2.21 -26.14 -7.12
N ALA A 42 1.28 -27.02 -6.75
CA ALA A 42 1.38 -27.83 -5.54
C ALA A 42 2.61 -28.77 -5.52
N HIS A 43 3.00 -29.30 -6.68
CA HIS A 43 4.17 -30.19 -6.81
C HIS A 43 5.48 -29.55 -6.33
N ARG A 44 5.60 -28.22 -6.32
CA ARG A 44 6.77 -27.51 -5.80
C ARG A 44 7.04 -27.82 -4.32
N PHE A 45 6.00 -28.22 -3.59
CA PHE A 45 6.07 -28.52 -2.17
C PHE A 45 6.06 -30.03 -1.88
N LEU A 46 6.05 -30.90 -2.90
CA LEU A 46 5.99 -32.36 -2.70
C LEU A 46 7.12 -32.86 -1.79
N LYS A 47 8.34 -32.32 -1.96
CA LYS A 47 9.49 -32.65 -1.13
C LYS A 47 9.22 -32.44 0.37
N PHE A 48 8.45 -31.43 0.75
CA PHE A 48 8.10 -31.24 2.17
C PHE A 48 7.30 -32.42 2.73
N PHE A 49 6.35 -32.93 1.95
CA PHE A 49 5.52 -34.06 2.36
C PHE A 49 6.31 -35.36 2.38
N GLU A 50 7.20 -35.58 1.41
CA GLU A 50 8.15 -36.71 1.39
C GLU A 50 9.03 -36.73 2.66
N GLU A 51 9.64 -35.60 3.00
CA GLU A 51 10.47 -35.48 4.22
C GLU A 51 9.65 -35.74 5.49
N CYS A 52 8.40 -35.25 5.54
CA CYS A 52 7.53 -35.52 6.68
C CYS A 52 7.14 -37.00 6.80
N ASP A 53 6.93 -37.67 5.68
CA ASP A 53 6.58 -39.08 5.64
C ASP A 53 7.73 -39.96 6.11
N VAL A 54 8.92 -39.71 5.58
CA VAL A 54 10.14 -40.44 5.93
C VAL A 54 10.46 -40.29 7.43
N GLN A 55 10.35 -39.08 7.98
CA GLN A 55 10.77 -38.82 9.36
C GLN A 55 9.71 -39.17 10.41
N TRP A 56 8.42 -38.95 10.11
CA TRP A 56 7.37 -39.07 11.13
C TRP A 56 6.14 -39.87 10.67
N GLY A 57 5.98 -40.17 9.38
CA GLY A 57 4.76 -40.78 8.83
C GLY A 57 3.49 -39.93 9.01
N LYS A 58 3.66 -38.65 9.34
CA LYS A 58 2.61 -37.65 9.57
C LYS A 58 3.22 -36.25 9.50
N ILE A 59 2.37 -35.23 9.32
CA ILE A 59 2.82 -33.85 9.41
C ILE A 59 3.10 -33.51 10.89
N PRO A 60 4.32 -33.08 11.26
CA PRO A 60 4.68 -32.76 12.63
C PRO A 60 4.18 -31.36 13.05
N SER A 61 4.34 -31.01 14.33
CA SER A 61 4.01 -29.67 14.83
C SER A 61 4.96 -28.60 14.26
N TYR A 62 4.52 -27.33 14.27
CA TYR A 62 5.36 -26.21 13.83
C TYR A 62 6.70 -26.15 14.55
N GLU A 63 6.72 -26.34 15.87
CA GLU A 63 7.93 -26.38 16.69
C GLU A 63 8.93 -27.43 16.18
N ILE A 64 8.44 -28.63 15.84
CA ILE A 64 9.30 -29.69 15.30
C ILE A 64 9.85 -29.30 13.93
N ILE A 65 9.03 -28.67 13.07
CA ILE A 65 9.44 -28.23 11.73
C ILE A 65 10.59 -27.23 11.82
N ILE A 66 10.46 -26.19 12.65
CA ILE A 66 11.48 -25.13 12.76
C ILE A 66 12.76 -25.58 13.46
N HIS A 67 12.71 -26.63 14.28
CA HIS A 67 13.89 -27.18 14.94
C HIS A 67 14.61 -28.24 14.11
N THR A 68 13.93 -28.89 13.18
CA THR A 68 14.49 -29.98 12.37
C THR A 68 15.03 -29.46 11.04
N PHE A 69 14.29 -28.58 10.37
CA PHE A 69 14.67 -28.07 9.06
C PHE A 69 15.43 -26.75 9.15
N ASP A 70 16.36 -26.54 8.22
CA ASP A 70 17.05 -25.25 8.11
C ASP A 70 16.10 -24.12 7.68
N ASP A 71 16.52 -22.88 7.96
CA ASP A 71 15.74 -21.67 7.66
C ASP A 71 15.37 -21.56 6.18
N GLN A 72 16.22 -22.04 5.28
CA GLN A 72 15.98 -21.95 3.84
C GLN A 72 14.86 -22.91 3.42
N PHE A 73 14.87 -24.13 3.93
CA PHE A 73 13.84 -25.12 3.71
C PHE A 73 12.50 -24.68 4.30
N VAL A 74 12.52 -24.14 5.51
CA VAL A 74 11.36 -23.56 6.18
C VAL A 74 10.79 -22.42 5.32
N GLN A 75 11.61 -21.45 4.92
CA GLN A 75 11.17 -20.34 4.06
C GLN A 75 10.55 -20.78 2.73
N ARG A 76 11.18 -21.74 2.04
CA ARG A 76 10.68 -22.29 0.78
C ARG A 76 9.31 -22.96 0.94
N ASN A 77 9.05 -23.55 2.10
CA ASN A 77 7.81 -24.26 2.40
C ASN A 77 6.80 -23.44 3.23
N MET A 78 7.01 -22.13 3.42
CA MET A 78 6.04 -21.26 4.09
C MET A 78 4.60 -21.35 3.55
N PRO A 79 4.34 -21.52 2.25
CA PRO A 79 2.98 -21.72 1.77
C PRO A 79 2.28 -22.93 2.37
N VAL A 80 3.01 -24.01 2.67
CA VAL A 80 2.49 -25.20 3.37
C VAL A 80 2.21 -24.87 4.82
N LEU A 81 3.14 -24.23 5.53
CA LEU A 81 2.92 -23.86 6.93
C LEU A 81 1.74 -22.88 7.10
N GLY A 82 1.62 -21.91 6.19
CA GLY A 82 0.48 -20.99 6.18
C GLY A 82 -0.85 -21.65 5.81
N TRP A 83 -0.83 -22.81 5.14
CA TRP A 83 -2.01 -23.66 4.96
C TRP A 83 -2.34 -24.38 6.26
N MET A 84 -1.35 -25.05 6.89
CA MET A 84 -1.52 -25.78 8.14
C MET A 84 -2.13 -24.92 9.25
N VAL A 85 -1.68 -23.66 9.38
CA VAL A 85 -2.26 -22.68 10.33
C VAL A 85 -3.73 -22.39 10.01
N LYS A 86 -4.06 -22.12 8.74
CA LYS A 86 -5.43 -21.77 8.32
C LYS A 86 -6.41 -22.92 8.42
N THR A 87 -5.94 -24.16 8.33
CA THR A 87 -6.75 -25.35 8.50
C THR A 87 -6.69 -25.89 9.92
N HIS A 88 -6.10 -25.13 10.86
CA HIS A 88 -5.95 -25.50 12.27
C HIS A 88 -5.24 -26.85 12.49
N GLN A 89 -4.36 -27.24 11.56
CA GLN A 89 -3.50 -28.41 11.72
C GLN A 89 -2.35 -28.13 12.69
N ILE A 90 -2.01 -26.85 12.91
CA ILE A 90 -1.17 -26.38 14.02
C ILE A 90 -2.03 -25.48 14.90
N ARG A 91 -1.91 -25.62 16.23
CA ARG A 91 -2.40 -24.64 17.20
C ARG A 91 -1.22 -23.80 17.66
N ASP A 92 -1.20 -22.54 17.24
CA ASP A 92 -0.25 -21.53 17.71
C ASP A 92 -1.01 -20.37 18.37
N ASP A 93 -0.30 -19.49 19.05
CA ASP A 93 -0.86 -18.23 19.53
C ASP A 93 -1.23 -17.28 18.36
N ASP A 94 -2.17 -16.35 18.62
CA ASP A 94 -2.69 -15.40 17.63
C ASP A 94 -1.61 -14.54 16.93
N MET A 95 -0.46 -14.32 17.57
CA MET A 95 0.63 -13.52 17.03
C MET A 95 1.47 -14.34 16.05
N THR A 96 1.84 -15.56 16.43
CA THR A 96 2.55 -16.54 15.61
C THR A 96 1.75 -16.87 14.36
N GLU A 97 0.43 -17.08 14.48
CA GLU A 97 -0.47 -17.25 13.33
C GLU A 97 -0.38 -16.06 12.36
N GLN A 98 -0.45 -14.82 12.84
CA GLN A 98 -0.39 -13.64 11.98
C GLN A 98 0.94 -13.47 11.26
N ILE A 99 2.05 -13.84 11.91
CA ILE A 99 3.39 -13.84 11.34
C ILE A 99 3.45 -14.87 10.20
N LEU A 100 3.07 -16.12 10.48
CA LEU A 100 3.10 -17.22 9.51
C LEU A 100 2.21 -16.94 8.31
N ILE A 101 0.99 -16.45 8.52
CA ILE A 101 0.08 -16.07 7.42
C ILE A 101 0.68 -14.95 6.56
N SER A 102 1.38 -14.00 7.17
CA SER A 102 2.00 -12.89 6.44
C SER A 102 3.21 -13.35 5.65
N GLN A 103 4.09 -14.17 6.25
CA GLN A 103 5.26 -14.76 5.61
C GLN A 103 4.86 -15.70 4.46
N ALA A 104 3.89 -16.59 4.69
CA ALA A 104 3.34 -17.46 3.64
C ALA A 104 2.81 -16.65 2.46
N ALA A 105 2.07 -15.58 2.71
CA ALA A 105 1.57 -14.72 1.64
C ALA A 105 2.70 -14.02 0.87
N ILE A 106 3.79 -13.63 1.51
CA ILE A 106 4.96 -13.03 0.85
C ILE A 106 5.71 -14.08 0.03
N GLN A 107 5.91 -15.29 0.55
CA GLN A 107 6.56 -16.37 -0.19
C GLN A 107 5.74 -16.83 -1.40
N GLU A 108 4.42 -16.91 -1.26
CA GLU A 108 3.51 -17.14 -2.40
C GLU A 108 3.68 -16.08 -3.51
N MET A 109 3.96 -14.81 -3.16
CA MET A 109 4.19 -13.75 -4.14
C MET A 109 5.50 -13.94 -4.91
N PHE A 110 6.54 -14.51 -4.30
CA PHE A 110 7.81 -14.76 -4.98
C PHE A 110 7.73 -15.87 -6.03
N VAL A 111 6.76 -16.78 -5.92
CA VAL A 111 6.59 -17.87 -6.88
C VAL A 111 6.30 -17.36 -8.29
N ALA A 112 5.79 -16.13 -8.42
CA ALA A 112 5.62 -15.45 -9.70
C ALA A 112 6.93 -15.30 -10.51
N PHE A 113 8.08 -15.41 -9.85
CA PHE A 113 9.42 -15.28 -10.44
C PHE A 113 10.19 -16.61 -10.50
N GLY A 114 9.56 -17.73 -10.17
CA GLY A 114 10.24 -19.04 -10.13
C GLY A 114 11.30 -19.12 -9.04
N ASP A 115 12.41 -19.82 -9.34
CA ASP A 115 13.46 -20.10 -8.36
C ASP A 115 14.44 -18.93 -8.14
N ASN A 116 14.47 -17.97 -9.06
CA ASN A 116 15.37 -16.82 -9.02
C ASN A 116 14.58 -15.51 -8.99
N PRO A 117 13.95 -15.16 -7.84
CA PRO A 117 13.27 -13.89 -7.71
C PRO A 117 14.26 -12.73 -7.77
N PRO A 118 13.88 -11.58 -8.37
CA PRO A 118 14.73 -10.40 -8.45
C PRO A 118 15.39 -10.05 -7.11
N SER A 119 16.72 -9.93 -7.11
CA SER A 119 17.55 -9.69 -5.91
C SER A 119 17.06 -8.47 -5.12
N ILE A 120 16.74 -7.40 -5.85
CA ILE A 120 16.22 -6.13 -5.31
C ILE A 120 14.92 -6.32 -4.52
N LEU A 121 14.07 -7.27 -4.90
CA LEU A 121 12.86 -7.57 -4.12
C LEU A 121 13.18 -8.28 -2.81
N GLN A 122 14.20 -9.14 -2.81
CA GLN A 122 14.68 -9.80 -1.59
C GLN A 122 15.31 -8.78 -0.64
N GLU A 123 16.19 -7.92 -1.16
CA GLU A 123 16.83 -6.85 -0.39
C GLU A 123 15.80 -5.86 0.17
N TYR A 124 14.79 -5.50 -0.62
CA TYR A 124 13.72 -4.64 -0.16
C TYR A 124 12.84 -5.30 0.91
N LEU A 125 12.59 -6.61 0.81
CA LEU A 125 11.87 -7.35 1.84
C LEU A 125 12.64 -7.35 3.17
N LEU A 126 13.96 -7.58 3.13
CA LEU A 126 14.82 -7.49 4.31
C LEU A 126 14.77 -6.08 4.93
N PHE A 127 14.80 -5.04 4.10
CA PHE A 127 14.63 -3.66 4.54
C PHE A 127 13.27 -3.43 5.22
N LEU A 128 12.18 -3.94 4.65
CA LEU A 128 10.85 -3.82 5.23
C LEU A 128 10.71 -4.56 6.57
N ASN A 129 11.29 -5.75 6.70
CA ASN A 129 11.27 -6.52 7.94
C ASN A 129 12.01 -5.77 9.07
N LYS A 130 13.23 -5.30 8.81
CA LYS A 130 13.98 -4.48 9.78
C LYS A 130 13.19 -3.24 10.21
N ARG A 131 12.53 -2.57 9.26
CA ARG A 131 11.70 -1.40 9.54
C ARG A 131 10.44 -1.76 10.34
N GLN A 132 9.85 -2.93 10.11
CA GLN A 132 8.67 -3.40 10.83
C GLN A 132 9.00 -3.69 12.30
N GLU A 133 10.14 -4.36 12.56
CA GLU A 133 10.68 -4.64 13.89
C GLU A 133 10.97 -3.34 14.66
N GLN A 134 11.73 -2.42 14.05
CA GLN A 134 12.08 -1.13 14.65
C GLN A 134 10.84 -0.30 15.04
N ARG A 135 9.78 -0.37 14.23
CA ARG A 135 8.54 0.38 14.46
C ARG A 135 7.52 -0.40 15.31
N LYS A 136 7.83 -1.63 15.71
CA LYS A 136 6.91 -2.55 16.38
C LYS A 136 5.53 -2.61 15.71
N SER A 137 5.54 -2.59 14.37
CA SER A 137 4.30 -2.55 13.58
C SER A 137 3.78 -3.96 13.28
N LYS A 138 2.51 -4.10 12.88
CA LYS A 138 1.91 -5.42 12.60
C LYS A 138 2.67 -6.15 11.48
N PRO A 139 2.88 -7.48 11.55
CA PRO A 139 3.52 -8.26 10.49
C PRO A 139 2.86 -8.09 9.11
N SER A 140 1.54 -7.90 9.10
CA SER A 140 0.74 -7.65 7.88
C SER A 140 1.09 -6.35 7.15
N SER A 141 1.79 -5.41 7.81
CA SER A 141 2.22 -4.15 7.20
C SER A 141 3.25 -4.36 6.08
N VAL A 142 4.21 -5.28 6.27
CA VAL A 142 5.23 -5.64 5.28
C VAL A 142 4.54 -6.14 4.01
N ARG A 143 3.66 -7.14 4.17
CA ARG A 143 2.87 -7.72 3.06
C ARG A 143 2.10 -6.65 2.28
N THR A 144 1.47 -5.72 3.00
CA THR A 144 0.65 -4.66 2.40
C THR A 144 1.46 -3.70 1.53
N VAL A 145 2.70 -3.39 1.95
CA VAL A 145 3.62 -2.55 1.17
C VAL A 145 4.28 -3.34 0.04
N PHE A 146 4.56 -4.62 0.26
CA PHE A 146 5.30 -5.46 -0.69
C PHE A 146 4.46 -5.87 -1.90
N GLN A 147 3.18 -6.20 -1.69
CA GLN A 147 2.30 -6.69 -2.75
C GLN A 147 2.19 -5.76 -3.98
N PRO A 148 2.05 -4.43 -3.83
CA PRO A 148 2.08 -3.51 -4.98
C PRO A 148 3.36 -3.55 -5.80
N ILE A 149 4.50 -3.86 -5.19
CA ILE A 149 5.82 -3.89 -5.85
C ILE A 149 5.96 -5.18 -6.63
N ILE A 150 5.53 -6.30 -6.06
CA ILE A 150 5.42 -7.58 -6.79
C ILE A 150 4.55 -7.39 -8.03
N GLY A 151 3.39 -6.74 -7.87
CA GLY A 151 2.50 -6.42 -8.99
C GLY A 151 3.16 -5.56 -10.07
N LEU A 152 4.01 -4.60 -9.68
CA LEU A 152 4.77 -3.76 -10.61
C LEU A 152 5.80 -4.59 -11.39
N TYR A 153 6.61 -5.38 -10.70
CA TYR A 153 7.63 -6.24 -11.31
C TYR A 153 7.02 -7.25 -12.27
N TYR A 154 5.96 -7.93 -11.83
CA TYR A 154 5.25 -8.90 -12.66
C TYR A 154 4.60 -8.24 -13.88
N HIS A 155 3.98 -7.07 -13.73
CA HIS A 155 3.33 -6.37 -14.85
C HIS A 155 4.28 -6.03 -15.99
N TYR A 156 5.54 -5.73 -15.68
CA TYR A 156 6.56 -5.37 -16.67
C TYR A 156 7.58 -6.48 -16.94
N GLY A 157 7.41 -7.67 -16.34
CA GLY A 157 8.32 -8.80 -16.53
C GLY A 157 9.76 -8.51 -16.09
N LEU A 158 9.94 -7.70 -15.03
CA LEU A 158 11.26 -7.36 -14.51
C LEU A 158 11.90 -8.58 -13.81
N LYS A 159 13.14 -8.91 -14.18
CA LYS A 159 13.89 -10.07 -13.70
C LYS A 159 15.26 -9.67 -13.14
N ASP A 160 15.90 -10.59 -12.44
CA ASP A 160 17.28 -10.46 -11.97
C ASP A 160 17.53 -9.14 -11.22
N ASN A 161 18.50 -8.33 -11.66
CA ASN A 161 18.83 -7.04 -11.07
C ASN A 161 18.08 -5.86 -11.73
N GLN A 162 17.05 -6.13 -12.53
CA GLN A 162 16.30 -5.06 -13.19
C GLN A 162 15.48 -4.25 -12.19
N THR A 163 15.46 -2.93 -12.39
CA THR A 163 14.59 -1.99 -11.68
C THR A 163 13.55 -1.38 -12.62
N PRO A 164 12.39 -0.97 -12.09
CA PRO A 164 11.41 -0.27 -12.89
C PRO A 164 11.94 1.11 -13.28
N SER A 165 11.85 1.43 -14.57
CA SER A 165 12.10 2.78 -15.09
C SER A 165 11.04 3.78 -14.63
N GLN A 166 11.36 5.07 -14.71
CA GLN A 166 10.42 6.17 -14.44
C GLN A 166 9.10 6.02 -15.23
N ALA A 167 9.19 5.70 -16.53
CA ALA A 167 8.01 5.54 -17.38
C ALA A 167 7.13 4.35 -16.96
N GLN A 168 7.74 3.25 -16.51
CA GLN A 168 7.02 2.08 -16.01
C GLN A 168 6.29 2.40 -14.69
N ILE A 169 6.94 3.11 -13.78
CA ILE A 169 6.33 3.57 -12.52
C ILE A 169 5.13 4.48 -12.80
N ASP A 170 5.30 5.49 -13.65
CA ASP A 170 4.24 6.45 -13.98
C ASP A 170 3.02 5.74 -14.60
N ARG A 171 3.25 4.88 -15.60
CA ARG A 171 2.17 4.09 -16.24
C ARG A 171 1.48 3.14 -15.27
N TYR A 172 2.21 2.53 -14.34
CA TYR A 172 1.63 1.63 -13.34
C TYR A 172 0.72 2.38 -12.36
N LEU A 173 1.16 3.55 -11.90
CA LEU A 173 0.41 4.38 -10.96
C LEU A 173 -0.83 5.03 -11.57
N VAL A 174 -0.85 5.29 -12.89
CA VAL A 174 -2.06 5.73 -13.60
C VAL A 174 -3.19 4.71 -13.43
N LYS A 175 -2.88 3.42 -13.60
CA LYS A 175 -3.86 2.32 -13.47
C LYS A 175 -4.13 1.92 -12.02
N ASN A 176 -3.13 2.04 -11.14
CA ASN A 176 -3.17 1.53 -9.76
C ASN A 176 -2.95 2.65 -8.73
N LYS A 177 -3.78 3.70 -8.76
CA LYS A 177 -3.62 4.90 -7.91
C LYS A 177 -3.51 4.58 -6.41
N GLY A 178 -4.19 3.53 -5.93
CA GLY A 178 -4.14 3.10 -4.53
C GLY A 178 -2.77 2.57 -4.08
N HIS A 179 -1.87 2.24 -5.01
CA HIS A 179 -0.55 1.67 -4.72
C HIS A 179 0.52 2.73 -4.44
N ILE A 180 0.19 4.02 -4.57
CA ILE A 180 1.12 5.14 -4.54
C ILE A 180 2.03 5.17 -3.31
N THR A 181 1.52 4.88 -2.12
CA THR A 181 2.30 4.91 -0.88
C THR A 181 3.37 3.82 -0.87
N ALA A 182 3.03 2.62 -1.35
CA ALA A 182 3.97 1.52 -1.46
C ALA A 182 5.06 1.82 -2.50
N ILE A 183 4.68 2.32 -3.67
CA ILE A 183 5.63 2.64 -4.74
C ILE A 183 6.55 3.81 -4.33
N VAL A 184 6.05 4.83 -3.63
CA VAL A 184 6.89 5.91 -3.06
C VAL A 184 7.94 5.35 -2.09
N SER A 185 7.52 4.46 -1.19
CA SER A 185 8.43 3.81 -0.23
C SER A 185 9.51 3.00 -0.95
N PHE A 186 9.16 2.33 -2.04
CA PHE A 186 10.10 1.56 -2.85
C PHE A 186 11.06 2.45 -3.64
N THR A 187 10.56 3.50 -4.30
CA THR A 187 11.44 4.45 -5.01
C THR A 187 12.40 5.16 -4.08
N HIS A 188 11.96 5.48 -2.85
CA HIS A 188 12.85 6.06 -1.86
C HIS A 188 13.99 5.10 -1.50
N TYR A 189 13.67 3.83 -1.27
CA TYR A 189 14.67 2.79 -1.05
C TYR A 189 15.64 2.65 -2.22
N LEU A 190 15.13 2.58 -3.46
CA LEU A 190 15.98 2.49 -4.67
C LEU A 190 16.92 3.69 -4.80
N ASN A 191 16.42 4.91 -4.58
CA ASN A 191 17.25 6.12 -4.68
C ASN A 191 18.33 6.17 -3.59
N THR A 192 18.00 5.75 -2.37
CA THR A 192 18.94 5.77 -1.23
C THR A 192 20.00 4.67 -1.32
N HIS A 193 19.64 3.47 -1.79
CA HIS A 193 20.53 2.30 -1.73
C HIS A 193 21.20 1.94 -3.07
N HIS A 194 20.64 2.41 -4.20
CA HIS A 194 21.14 2.06 -5.54
C HIS A 194 21.38 3.28 -6.44
N GLN A 195 21.52 4.48 -5.86
CA GLN A 195 21.86 5.74 -6.55
C GLN A 195 20.91 6.13 -7.70
N PHE A 196 19.66 5.67 -7.66
CA PHE A 196 18.66 6.10 -8.63
C PHE A 196 18.11 7.50 -8.32
N SER A 197 17.50 8.12 -9.34
CA SER A 197 16.76 9.40 -9.23
C SER A 197 15.32 9.22 -9.70
N LEU A 198 14.64 8.18 -9.20
CA LEU A 198 13.25 7.89 -9.53
C LEU A 198 12.31 8.84 -8.78
N ILE A 199 11.29 9.33 -9.47
CA ILE A 199 10.31 10.26 -8.95
C ILE A 199 8.95 9.58 -8.99
N CYS A 200 8.37 9.30 -7.82
CA CYS A 200 6.94 9.05 -7.78
C CYS A 200 6.22 10.39 -7.90
N LYS A 201 5.81 10.75 -9.13
CA LYS A 201 4.80 11.78 -9.31
C LYS A 201 3.55 11.21 -8.66
N ARG A 202 3.31 11.60 -7.41
CA ARG A 202 1.98 11.39 -6.84
C ARG A 202 1.04 11.96 -7.87
N ALA A 203 -0.02 11.22 -8.26
CA ALA A 203 -1.17 11.87 -8.86
C ALA A 203 -1.63 12.85 -7.79
N THR A 204 -1.10 14.05 -7.89
CA THR A 204 -1.24 15.06 -6.89
C THR A 204 -2.70 15.42 -7.01
N LYS A 205 -3.52 14.97 -6.04
CA LYS A 205 -4.23 16.01 -5.29
C LYS A 205 -3.11 16.98 -4.93
N ARG A 206 -3.02 18.08 -5.70
CA ARG A 206 -2.01 19.13 -5.60
C ARG A 206 -1.32 19.03 -4.26
N ILE A 207 -0.05 18.63 -4.26
CA ILE A 207 0.87 19.08 -3.23
C ILE A 207 0.91 20.58 -3.52
N LEU A 208 -0.07 21.31 -2.97
CA LEU A 208 0.29 22.58 -2.39
C LEU A 208 1.39 22.23 -1.41
N ASP A 209 2.41 23.07 -1.40
CA ASP A 209 3.37 23.17 -0.31
C ASP A 209 2.76 22.74 1.02
N LYS A 210 3.58 22.14 1.88
CA LYS A 210 3.35 22.16 3.32
C LYS A 210 3.33 23.62 3.74
N SER A 211 2.21 24.25 3.49
CA SER A 211 1.88 25.51 4.04
C SER A 211 0.96 25.21 5.21
N THR A 212 1.17 25.96 6.25
CA THR A 212 0.51 25.94 7.56
C THR A 212 -1.01 26.14 7.51
N TYR A 213 -1.67 25.96 6.36
CA TYR A 213 -3.07 26.29 6.12
C TYR A 213 -3.85 25.17 5.43
N ARG A 214 -5.13 25.01 5.83
CA ARG A 214 -6.07 24.08 5.19
C ARG A 214 -6.56 24.68 3.87
N VAL A 215 -6.50 23.90 2.79
CA VAL A 215 -7.01 24.31 1.47
C VAL A 215 -8.47 23.91 1.32
N VAL A 216 -9.31 24.82 0.82
CA VAL A 216 -10.74 24.57 0.60
C VAL A 216 -10.94 23.75 -0.68
N GLY A 217 -11.64 22.61 -0.57
CA GLY A 217 -11.99 21.76 -1.71
C GLY A 217 -13.12 22.34 -2.56
N ASP A 218 -13.25 21.89 -3.82
CA ASP A 218 -14.24 22.43 -4.77
C ASP A 218 -15.70 22.25 -4.30
N LYS A 219 -16.01 21.19 -3.54
CA LYS A 219 -17.34 20.98 -2.95
C LYS A 219 -17.66 22.03 -1.87
N ASP A 220 -16.69 22.36 -1.03
CA ASP A 220 -16.84 23.35 0.03
C ASP A 220 -16.86 24.78 -0.54
N ARG A 221 -16.16 25.02 -1.66
CA ARG A 221 -16.16 26.31 -2.35
C ARG A 221 -17.55 26.77 -2.76
N LYS A 222 -18.40 25.86 -3.28
CA LYS A 222 -19.80 26.17 -3.64
C LYS A 222 -20.65 26.59 -2.45
N LYS A 223 -20.35 26.09 -1.25
CA LYS A 223 -21.03 26.50 -0.01
C LYS A 223 -20.66 27.95 0.33
N PHE A 224 -19.38 28.28 0.30
CA PHE A 224 -18.90 29.64 0.61
C PHE A 224 -19.31 30.65 -0.45
N GLU A 225 -19.38 30.24 -1.72
CA GLU A 225 -19.94 31.05 -2.82
C GLU A 225 -21.36 31.51 -2.51
N ARG A 226 -22.26 30.58 -2.17
CA ARG A 226 -23.66 30.90 -1.83
C ARG A 226 -23.75 31.83 -0.63
N GLN A 227 -22.93 31.59 0.39
CA GLN A 227 -22.91 32.42 1.59
C GLN A 227 -22.33 33.83 1.32
N PHE A 228 -21.33 33.94 0.45
CA PHE A 228 -20.76 35.22 0.04
C PHE A 228 -21.75 36.04 -0.80
N ILE A 229 -22.41 35.40 -1.76
CA ILE A 229 -23.47 36.03 -2.58
C ILE A 229 -24.62 36.52 -1.70
N PHE A 230 -25.06 35.69 -0.74
CA PHE A 230 -26.09 36.10 0.22
C PHE A 230 -25.71 37.39 0.97
N LEU A 231 -24.47 37.46 1.49
CA LEU A 231 -24.00 38.67 2.16
C LEU A 231 -23.91 39.88 1.21
N ALA A 232 -23.54 39.67 -0.04
CA ALA A 232 -23.48 40.72 -1.07
C ALA A 232 -24.85 41.30 -1.45
N MET A 233 -25.93 40.56 -1.18
CA MET A 233 -27.31 40.98 -1.41
C MET A 233 -27.95 41.68 -0.20
N LEU A 234 -27.26 41.75 0.94
CA LEU A 234 -27.78 42.44 2.12
C LEU A 234 -27.65 43.97 1.96
N GLU A 235 -28.56 44.70 2.62
CA GLU A 235 -28.48 46.14 2.72
C GLU A 235 -27.23 46.58 3.50
N LYS A 236 -26.57 47.63 3.01
CA LYS A 236 -25.36 48.20 3.62
C LYS A 236 -25.74 49.29 4.63
N PRO A 237 -24.97 49.48 5.72
CA PRO A 237 -23.71 48.81 6.04
C PRO A 237 -23.89 47.45 6.74
N LEU A 238 -22.95 46.53 6.49
CA LEU A 238 -22.93 45.24 7.19
C LEU A 238 -22.59 45.41 8.68
N SER A 239 -23.20 44.60 9.54
CA SER A 239 -22.79 44.44 10.94
C SER A 239 -21.39 43.83 11.05
N ASP A 240 -20.69 44.02 12.17
CA ASP A 240 -19.32 43.51 12.32
C ASP A 240 -19.23 41.99 12.22
N LYS A 241 -20.27 41.28 12.68
CA LYS A 241 -20.39 39.83 12.47
C LYS A 241 -20.48 39.47 10.98
N GLN A 242 -21.25 40.23 10.20
CA GLN A 242 -21.37 40.03 8.76
C GLN A 242 -20.08 40.39 8.02
N LYS A 243 -19.34 41.42 8.45
CA LYS A 243 -18.01 41.77 7.91
C LYS A 243 -17.00 40.64 8.12
N ILE A 244 -16.95 40.05 9.30
CA ILE A 244 -16.07 38.88 9.57
C ILE A 244 -16.47 37.69 8.69
N GLN A 245 -17.78 37.45 8.52
CA GLN A 245 -18.27 36.40 7.62
C GLN A 245 -17.95 36.69 6.15
N TRP A 246 -18.01 37.96 5.72
CA TRP A 246 -17.63 38.41 4.38
C TRP A 246 -16.17 38.07 4.09
N ILE A 247 -15.27 38.44 5.01
CA ILE A 247 -13.84 38.16 4.91
C ILE A 247 -13.60 36.65 4.88
N ASN A 248 -14.20 35.91 5.82
CA ASN A 248 -14.02 34.46 5.93
C ASN A 248 -14.49 33.72 4.67
N ASN A 249 -15.69 34.03 4.17
CA ASN A 249 -16.25 33.39 3.00
C ASN A 249 -15.52 33.83 1.73
N GLY A 250 -15.12 35.10 1.63
CA GLY A 250 -14.34 35.64 0.52
C GLY A 250 -12.98 34.96 0.39
N ILE A 251 -12.23 34.85 1.48
CA ILE A 251 -10.91 34.17 1.49
C ILE A 251 -11.05 32.70 1.09
N LYS A 252 -12.08 32.02 1.59
CA LYS A 252 -12.35 30.61 1.25
C LYS A 252 -12.80 30.42 -0.20
N TYR A 253 -13.60 31.35 -0.72
CA TYR A 253 -14.17 31.25 -2.07
C TYR A 253 -13.17 31.68 -3.16
N PHE A 254 -12.58 32.86 -3.04
CA PHE A 254 -11.68 33.45 -4.04
C PHE A 254 -10.27 32.87 -3.95
N HIS A 255 -9.76 32.67 -2.72
CA HIS A 255 -8.35 32.33 -2.48
C HIS A 255 -8.12 30.89 -2.02
N ARG A 256 -9.21 30.10 -1.88
CA ARG A 256 -9.19 28.70 -1.42
C ARG A 256 -8.44 28.48 -0.10
N PHE A 257 -8.41 29.51 0.73
CA PHE A 257 -7.60 29.56 1.94
C PHE A 257 -8.50 29.50 3.18
N PHE A 258 -8.05 28.83 4.23
CA PHE A 258 -8.77 28.73 5.50
C PHE A 258 -8.06 29.52 6.59
N ILE A 259 -8.77 30.46 7.20
CA ILE A 259 -8.37 31.15 8.43
C ILE A 259 -9.43 30.83 9.49
N ASP A 260 -8.99 30.58 10.73
CA ASP A 260 -9.91 30.41 11.85
C ASP A 260 -10.66 31.73 12.12
N VAL A 261 -11.96 31.67 12.41
CA VAL A 261 -12.78 32.88 12.62
C VAL A 261 -12.27 33.72 13.79
N LYS A 262 -11.67 33.09 14.81
CA LYS A 262 -11.07 33.80 15.94
C LYS A 262 -9.83 34.60 15.53
N ALA A 263 -9.11 34.14 14.51
CA ALA A 263 -7.92 34.84 13.99
C ALA A 263 -8.28 35.94 12.99
N LEU A 264 -9.54 36.05 12.58
CA LEU A 264 -10.04 37.09 11.67
C LEU A 264 -10.46 38.38 12.39
N SER A 265 -10.56 38.39 13.72
CA SER A 265 -10.84 39.63 14.46
C SER A 265 -9.68 40.62 14.38
N ASP A 266 -8.46 40.10 14.21
CA ASP A 266 -7.22 40.87 14.35
C ASP A 266 -6.50 41.08 13.00
N VAL A 267 -7.18 40.81 11.88
CA VAL A 267 -6.61 41.00 10.55
C VAL A 267 -6.53 42.46 10.17
N HIS A 268 -5.40 42.86 9.56
CA HIS A 268 -5.24 44.21 9.04
C HIS A 268 -5.92 44.34 7.66
N ILE A 269 -6.79 45.34 7.52
CA ILE A 269 -7.53 45.61 6.28
C ILE A 269 -7.09 46.97 5.74
N ARG A 270 -6.71 47.01 4.46
CA ARG A 270 -6.36 48.26 3.77
C ARG A 270 -7.02 48.34 2.38
N PRO A 271 -7.21 49.53 1.81
CA PRO A 271 -7.68 49.67 0.42
C PRO A 271 -6.72 49.00 -0.57
N CYS A 272 -7.24 48.44 -1.67
CA CYS A 272 -6.39 48.00 -2.78
C CYS A 272 -6.02 49.21 -3.65
N GLU A 273 -4.72 49.44 -3.84
CA GLU A 273 -4.20 50.59 -4.60
C GLU A 273 -4.56 50.52 -6.10
N TYR A 274 -4.77 49.32 -6.63
CA TYR A 274 -4.97 49.09 -8.08
C TYR A 274 -6.45 48.98 -8.47
N TYR A 275 -7.35 48.71 -7.53
CA TYR A 275 -8.77 48.48 -7.80
C TYR A 275 -9.63 49.06 -6.69
N GLU A 276 -10.32 50.16 -7.00
CA GLU A 276 -11.13 50.90 -6.02
C GLU A 276 -12.23 50.06 -5.36
N GLY A 277 -12.74 49.02 -6.04
CA GLY A 277 -13.74 48.11 -5.51
C GLY A 277 -13.21 47.03 -4.56
N LEU A 278 -11.88 46.94 -4.37
CA LEU A 278 -11.24 45.88 -3.60
C LEU A 278 -10.56 46.41 -2.32
N MET A 279 -10.50 45.54 -1.33
CA MET A 279 -9.72 45.69 -0.11
C MET A 279 -8.71 44.55 0.00
N ILE A 280 -7.58 44.80 0.65
CA ILE A 280 -6.56 43.81 0.96
C ILE A 280 -6.68 43.45 2.42
N VAL A 281 -6.86 42.15 2.70
CA VAL A 281 -6.80 41.56 4.03
C VAL A 281 -5.43 40.91 4.21
N GLN A 282 -4.67 41.36 5.20
CA GLN A 282 -3.38 40.79 5.54
C GLN A 282 -3.50 39.82 6.71
N TYR A 283 -2.93 38.62 6.54
CA TYR A 283 -2.82 37.60 7.60
C TYR A 283 -1.45 36.94 7.53
N GLY A 284 -0.61 37.21 8.53
CA GLY A 284 0.80 36.83 8.51
C GLY A 284 1.54 37.48 7.33
N ASP A 285 2.19 36.65 6.52
CA ASP A 285 2.92 37.02 5.30
C ASP A 285 2.03 37.09 4.04
N LYS A 286 0.72 36.83 4.16
CA LYS A 286 -0.20 36.74 3.01
C LYS A 286 -1.13 37.93 2.90
N LEU A 287 -1.43 38.28 1.65
CA LEU A 287 -2.34 39.34 1.25
C LEU A 287 -3.49 38.74 0.42
N PHE A 288 -4.74 39.02 0.81
CA PHE A 288 -5.93 38.55 0.12
C PHE A 288 -6.74 39.73 -0.39
N ALA A 289 -6.92 39.83 -1.71
CA ALA A 289 -7.77 40.84 -2.32
C ALA A 289 -9.25 40.39 -2.31
N LEU A 290 -10.13 41.15 -1.69
CA LEU A 290 -11.57 40.87 -1.57
C LEU A 290 -12.40 42.09 -1.98
N PRO A 291 -13.64 41.92 -2.46
CA PRO A 291 -14.56 43.04 -2.65
C PRO A 291 -14.81 43.81 -1.35
N LYS A 292 -14.89 45.13 -1.43
CA LYS A 292 -15.28 45.99 -0.30
C LYS A 292 -16.73 45.70 0.11
N PHE A 293 -16.97 45.52 1.39
CA PHE A 293 -18.32 45.47 1.96
C PHE A 293 -18.81 46.86 2.33
#